data_AF-A0A836SIY8-F1
#
_entry.id   AF-A0A836SIY8-F1
#
_cell.length_a   1.000
_cell.length_b   1.000
_cell.length_c   1.000
_cell.angle_alpha   90.00
_cell.angle_beta   90.00
_cell.angle_gamma   90.00
#
_symmetry.space_group_name_H-M   'P 1'
#
loop_
_entity.id
_entity.type
_entity.pdbx_description
1 polymer ?
#
loop_
_entity_poly.entity_id
_entity_poly.type
_entity_poly.pdbx_seq_one_letter_code
_entity_poly.pdbx_strand_id
1 'polypeptide(L)'
;MNNTQHTKQWAIKTLVPEEVYTDREFFLDYFYQAALKARTRRTMSTVLLGQRRMGKTEIFKRVVNRLFFEQDHLDPGAVVPVYYSFSDNVTDRWDFAEKYVENFLRWYAAF
;
A
#
# COMPACT_ATOMS: atom_id res chain seq x y z
N MET A 1 34.49 -3.04 6.96
CA MET A 1 33.25 -2.67 6.25
C MET A 1 32.09 -3.17 7.11
N ASN A 2 31.45 -2.27 7.85
CA ASN A 2 30.36 -2.65 8.76
C ASN A 2 29.09 -2.89 7.92
N ASN A 3 28.69 -4.15 7.81
CA ASN A 3 27.42 -4.58 7.26
C ASN A 3 26.31 -4.18 8.26
N THR A 4 25.91 -2.92 8.26
CA THR A 4 24.64 -2.52 8.86
C THR A 4 23.56 -3.16 8.01
N GLN A 5 23.04 -4.29 8.47
CA GLN A 5 21.77 -4.80 7.96
C GLN A 5 20.74 -3.69 8.24
N HIS A 6 20.42 -2.89 7.22
CA HIS A 6 19.25 -2.04 7.26
C HIS A 6 18.07 -2.98 7.53
N THR A 7 17.56 -2.97 8.77
CA THR A 7 16.27 -3.55 9.09
C THR A 7 15.28 -2.84 8.18
N LYS A 8 14.85 -3.53 7.12
CA LYS A 8 13.85 -3.00 6.20
C LYS A 8 12.64 -2.59 7.02
N GLN A 9 12.27 -1.31 6.94
CA GLN A 9 11.06 -0.82 7.60
C GLN A 9 9.87 -1.13 6.71
N TRP A 10 8.82 -1.67 7.30
CA TRP A 10 7.59 -2.02 6.59
C TRP A 10 6.40 -1.46 7.36
N ALA A 11 5.59 -0.62 6.70
CA ALA A 11 4.27 -0.25 7.19
C ALA A 11 3.34 -1.48 7.09
N ILE A 12 3.56 -2.32 6.06
CA ILE A 12 2.93 -3.63 5.91
C ILE A 12 3.95 -4.68 5.55
N LYS A 13 3.99 -5.76 6.33
CA LYS A 13 4.87 -6.89 6.07
C LYS A 13 4.54 -7.57 4.74
N THR A 14 5.55 -7.61 3.87
CA THR A 14 5.57 -8.38 2.61
C THR A 14 5.68 -9.87 2.90
N LEU A 15 5.04 -10.71 2.10
CA LEU A 15 5.14 -12.17 2.24
C LEU A 15 6.27 -12.76 1.42
N VAL A 16 6.61 -12.07 0.33
CA VAL A 16 7.62 -12.53 -0.62
C VAL A 16 8.88 -11.69 -0.39
N PRO A 17 10.07 -12.30 -0.25
CA PRO A 17 11.34 -11.57 -0.21
C PRO A 17 11.57 -10.75 -1.49
N GLU A 18 12.43 -9.72 -1.43
CA GLU A 18 12.69 -8.88 -2.61
C GLU A 18 13.47 -9.63 -3.69
N GLU A 19 14.38 -10.51 -3.28
CA GLU A 19 15.31 -11.23 -4.14
C GLU A 19 14.60 -12.18 -5.13
N VAL A 20 13.38 -12.59 -4.79
CA VAL A 20 12.55 -13.51 -5.59
C VAL A 20 11.33 -12.82 -6.21
N TYR A 21 11.16 -11.52 -5.99
CA TYR A 21 10.03 -10.76 -6.50
C TYR A 21 10.43 -10.01 -7.77
N THR A 22 10.38 -10.70 -8.90
CA THR A 22 10.81 -10.19 -10.21
C THR A 22 9.61 -9.96 -11.15
N ASP A 23 9.84 -9.19 -12.22
CA ASP A 23 8.93 -8.99 -13.35
C ASP A 23 7.59 -8.33 -12.98
N ARG A 24 7.58 -7.50 -11.92
CA ARG A 24 6.40 -6.79 -11.41
C ARG A 24 6.61 -5.28 -11.27
N GLU A 25 7.79 -4.79 -11.65
CA GLU A 25 8.22 -3.39 -11.57
C GLU A 25 7.21 -2.49 -12.28
N PHE A 26 6.75 -2.90 -13.47
CA PHE A 26 5.71 -2.20 -14.23
C PHE A 26 4.47 -1.90 -13.38
N PHE A 27 3.94 -2.92 -12.66
CA PHE A 27 2.76 -2.74 -11.83
C PHE A 27 3.05 -1.87 -10.61
N LEU A 28 4.20 -2.08 -9.97
CA LEU A 28 4.61 -1.28 -8.82
C LEU A 28 4.68 0.20 -9.19
N ASP A 29 5.38 0.52 -10.27
CA ASP A 29 5.55 1.90 -10.74
C ASP A 29 4.23 2.50 -11.24
N TYR A 30 3.44 1.72 -11.97
CA TYR A 30 2.13 2.16 -12.43
C TYR A 30 1.23 2.57 -11.25
N PHE A 31 1.08 1.71 -10.24
CA PHE A 31 0.21 2.00 -9.10
C PHE A 31 0.78 3.09 -8.20
N TYR A 32 2.10 3.14 -8.02
CA TYR A 32 2.76 4.22 -7.28
C TYR A 32 2.50 5.58 -7.95
N GLN A 33 2.74 5.68 -9.26
CA GLN A 33 2.50 6.92 -10.01
C GLN A 33 1.02 7.27 -10.08
N ALA A 34 0.13 6.28 -10.19
CA ALA A 34 -1.31 6.51 -10.14
C ALA A 34 -1.74 7.11 -8.79
N ALA A 35 -1.19 6.62 -7.68
CA ALA A 35 -1.47 7.13 -6.34
C ALA A 35 -0.98 8.58 -6.18
N LEU A 36 0.25 8.90 -6.60
CA LEU A 36 0.76 10.29 -6.55
C LEU A 36 -0.09 11.24 -7.40
N LYS A 37 -0.59 10.78 -8.55
CA LYS A 37 -1.47 11.57 -9.43
C LYS A 37 -2.88 11.75 -8.85
N ALA A 38 -3.29 10.96 -7.85
CA ALA A 38 -4.60 11.08 -7.22
C ALA A 38 -4.85 12.47 -6.63
N ARG A 39 -3.81 13.12 -6.09
CA ARG A 39 -3.86 14.51 -5.60
C ARG A 39 -4.42 15.48 -6.65
N THR A 40 -3.99 15.32 -7.90
CA THR A 40 -4.38 16.22 -9.00
C THR A 40 -5.72 15.86 -9.62
N ARG A 41 -6.44 14.85 -9.09
CA ARG A 41 -7.65 14.26 -9.70
C ARG A 41 -7.44 13.78 -11.15
N ARG A 42 -6.18 13.54 -11.54
CA ARG A 42 -5.80 13.02 -12.88
C ARG A 42 -5.72 11.50 -12.93
N THR A 43 -6.05 10.82 -11.83
CA THR A 43 -6.13 9.37 -11.75
C THR A 43 -7.58 8.95 -11.52
N MET A 44 -7.99 7.86 -12.14
CA MET A 44 -9.27 7.22 -11.85
C MET A 44 -9.08 6.09 -10.84
N SER A 45 -10.17 5.61 -10.26
CA SER A 45 -10.15 4.38 -9.46
C SER A 45 -9.70 3.21 -10.34
N THR A 46 -8.63 2.53 -9.94
CA THR A 46 -8.05 1.42 -10.70
C THR A 46 -8.19 0.10 -9.96
N VAL A 47 -8.46 -0.96 -10.71
CA VAL A 47 -8.57 -2.34 -10.21
C VAL A 47 -7.52 -3.23 -10.87
N LEU A 48 -6.88 -4.10 -10.07
CA LEU A 48 -6.01 -5.17 -10.58
C LEU A 48 -6.75 -6.50 -10.52
N LEU A 49 -7.19 -7.01 -11.67
CA LEU A 49 -7.90 -8.29 -11.78
C LEU A 49 -6.94 -9.42 -12.16
N GLY A 50 -7.28 -10.64 -11.75
CA GLY A 50 -6.53 -11.84 -12.12
C GLY A 50 -6.81 -13.00 -11.17
N GLN A 51 -6.29 -14.17 -11.50
CA GLN A 51 -6.52 -15.41 -10.74
C GLN A 51 -5.94 -15.35 -9.31
N ARG A 52 -6.43 -16.25 -8.44
CA ARG A 52 -5.89 -16.40 -7.07
C ARG A 52 -4.40 -16.74 -7.13
N ARG A 53 -3.64 -16.32 -6.10
CA ARG A 53 -2.18 -16.58 -5.97
C ARG A 53 -1.28 -15.94 -7.04
N MET A 54 -1.79 -14.98 -7.81
CA MET A 54 -0.98 -14.22 -8.79
C MET A 54 -0.13 -13.10 -8.17
N GLY A 55 -0.07 -12.95 -6.85
CA GLY A 55 0.74 -11.91 -6.19
C GLY A 55 0.12 -10.50 -6.21
N LYS A 56 -1.16 -10.35 -6.57
CA LYS A 56 -1.85 -9.05 -6.60
C LYS A 56 -1.79 -8.31 -5.26
N THR A 57 -2.04 -9.02 -4.15
CA THR A 57 -1.94 -8.47 -2.80
C THR A 57 -0.51 -8.01 -2.48
N GLU A 58 0.50 -8.75 -2.95
CA GLU A 58 1.90 -8.42 -2.72
C GLU A 58 2.31 -7.14 -3.46
N ILE A 59 1.80 -6.92 -4.68
CA ILE A 59 1.94 -5.65 -5.42
C ILE A 59 1.44 -4.50 -4.54
N PHE A 60 0.20 -4.57 -4.03
CA PHE A 60 -0.38 -3.48 -3.24
C PHE A 60 0.37 -3.22 -1.93
N LYS A 61 0.80 -4.27 -1.21
CA LYS A 61 1.61 -4.10 0.00
C LYS A 61 2.91 -3.35 -0.27
N ARG A 62 3.60 -3.69 -1.36
CA ARG A 62 4.86 -3.04 -1.75
C ARG A 62 4.62 -1.60 -2.20
N VAL A 63 3.59 -1.33 -2.98
CA VAL A 63 3.21 0.04 -3.37
C VAL A 63 2.91 0.90 -2.13
N VAL A 64 2.19 0.36 -1.15
CA VAL A 64 1.90 1.08 0.10
C VAL A 64 3.17 1.36 0.90
N ASN A 65 4.08 0.40 1.03
CA ASN A 65 5.36 0.65 1.70
C ASN A 65 6.18 1.74 0.97
N ARG A 66 6.23 1.71 -0.37
CA ARG A 66 6.89 2.75 -1.16
C ARG A 66 6.27 4.12 -0.90
N LEU A 67 4.94 4.24 -1.00
CA LEU A 67 4.24 5.48 -0.68
C LEU A 67 4.54 5.93 0.76
N PHE A 68 4.56 5.01 1.71
CA PHE A 68 4.73 5.36 3.11
C PHE A 68 6.15 5.85 3.42
N PHE A 69 7.21 5.29 2.81
CA PHE A 69 8.59 5.63 3.19
C PHE A 69 9.36 6.46 2.15
N GLU A 70 8.97 6.47 0.88
CA GLU A 70 9.71 7.17 -0.20
C GLU A 70 9.21 8.61 -0.42
N GLN A 71 8.05 8.99 0.12
CA GLN A 71 7.52 10.35 0.05
C GLN A 71 8.13 11.26 1.12
N ASP A 72 8.23 12.56 0.84
CA ASP A 72 8.47 13.57 1.87
C ASP A 72 7.16 13.84 2.63
N HIS A 73 7.10 13.46 3.90
CA HIS A 73 5.91 13.61 4.74
C HIS A 73 5.59 15.06 5.08
N LEU A 74 6.55 15.96 4.94
CA LEU A 74 6.35 17.39 5.17
C LEU A 74 5.81 18.12 3.93
N ASP A 75 5.81 17.46 2.75
CA ASP A 75 5.19 18.03 1.56
C ASP A 75 3.66 18.08 1.75
N PRO A 76 3.01 19.26 1.67
CA PRO A 76 1.55 19.36 1.66
C PRO A 76 0.88 18.57 0.53
N GLY A 77 1.65 18.17 -0.49
CA GLY A 77 1.27 17.31 -1.59
C GLY A 77 1.40 15.82 -1.35
N ALA A 78 1.91 15.38 -0.19
CA ALA A 78 2.08 13.97 0.11
C ALA A 78 0.74 13.22 0.16
N VAL A 79 0.73 11.99 -0.36
CA VAL A 79 -0.46 11.15 -0.38
C VAL A 79 -0.38 10.15 0.76
N VAL A 80 -1.31 10.23 1.71
CA VAL A 80 -1.43 9.27 2.81
C VAL A 80 -1.87 7.90 2.26
N PRO A 81 -1.04 6.85 2.33
CA PRO A 81 -1.37 5.57 1.72
C PRO A 81 -2.20 4.71 2.69
N VAL A 82 -3.53 4.74 2.54
CA VAL A 82 -4.42 3.91 3.37
C VAL A 82 -4.58 2.51 2.74
N TYR A 83 -4.07 1.49 3.43
CA TYR A 83 -4.32 0.09 3.06
C TYR A 83 -5.43 -0.50 3.91
N TYR A 84 -6.38 -1.16 3.26
CA TYR A 84 -7.45 -1.90 3.93
C TYR A 84 -7.66 -3.25 3.24
N SER A 85 -7.78 -4.31 4.05
CA SER A 85 -8.17 -5.64 3.58
C SER A 85 -9.55 -5.95 4.12
N PHE A 86 -10.48 -6.27 3.24
CA PHE A 86 -11.79 -6.77 3.66
C PHE A 86 -11.64 -8.10 4.41
N SER A 87 -12.40 -8.27 5.48
CA SER A 87 -12.55 -9.56 6.15
C SER A 87 -13.28 -10.53 5.23
N ASP A 88 -12.92 -11.81 5.29
CA ASP A 88 -13.65 -12.87 4.57
C ASP A 88 -15.10 -13.03 5.10
N ASN A 89 -15.35 -12.57 6.33
CA ASN A 89 -16.65 -12.68 7.00
C ASN A 89 -17.18 -11.28 7.37
N VAL A 90 -17.60 -10.48 6.37
CA VAL A 90 -18.33 -9.23 6.64
C VAL A 90 -19.78 -9.58 6.96
N THR A 91 -20.14 -9.52 8.24
CA THR A 91 -21.49 -9.87 8.72
C THR A 91 -22.38 -8.66 8.93
N ASP A 92 -21.79 -7.50 9.29
CA ASP A 92 -22.54 -6.29 9.63
C ASP A 92 -21.91 -5.02 9.03
N ARG A 93 -22.77 -4.07 8.65
CA ARG A 93 -22.36 -2.80 8.02
C ARG A 93 -21.73 -1.84 9.02
N TRP A 94 -22.20 -1.82 10.27
CA TRP A 94 -21.65 -0.95 11.30
C TRP A 94 -20.26 -1.44 11.73
N ASP A 95 -20.11 -2.74 11.92
CA ASP A 95 -18.80 -3.37 12.18
C ASP A 95 -17.78 -3.05 11.06
N PHE A 96 -18.19 -3.12 9.79
CA PHE A 96 -17.34 -2.70 8.67
C PHE A 96 -16.96 -1.21 8.78
N ALA A 97 -17.94 -0.32 8.99
CA ALA A 97 -17.71 1.11 9.03
C ALA A 97 -16.76 1.50 10.18
N GLU A 98 -16.97 0.92 11.37
CA GLU A 98 -16.11 1.13 12.53
C GLU A 98 -14.67 0.70 12.25
N LYS A 99 -14.47 -0.54 11.79
CA LYS A 99 -13.14 -1.07 11.45
C LYS A 99 -12.44 -0.28 10.35
N TYR A 100 -13.20 0.15 9.34
CA TYR A 100 -12.63 0.94 8.25
C TYR A 100 -12.19 2.32 8.74
N VAL A 101 -13.02 3.02 9.51
CA VAL A 101 -12.70 4.34 10.06
C VAL A 101 -11.54 4.26 11.04
N GLU A 102 -11.52 3.25 11.92
CA GLU A 102 -10.41 3.01 12.84
C GLU A 102 -9.10 2.80 12.07
N ASN A 103 -9.10 1.95 11.05
CA ASN A 103 -7.94 1.72 10.20
C ASN A 103 -7.50 3.00 9.47
N PHE A 104 -8.44 3.77 8.92
CA PHE A 104 -8.16 5.03 8.25
C PHE A 104 -7.44 6.01 9.19
N LEU A 105 -7.96 6.19 10.40
CA LEU A 105 -7.36 7.07 11.41
C LEU A 105 -5.96 6.58 11.83
N ARG A 106 -5.75 5.27 11.99
CA ARG A 106 -4.44 4.69 12.30
C ARG A 106 -3.40 4.99 11.22
N TRP A 107 -3.76 4.83 9.94
CA TRP A 107 -2.87 5.18 8.83
C TRP A 107 -2.55 6.66 8.79
N TYR A 108 -3.57 7.51 8.99
CA TYR A 108 -3.39 8.96 8.97
C TYR A 108 -2.54 9.47 10.13
N ALA A 109 -2.64 8.86 11.32
CA ALA A 109 -1.83 9.25 12.47
C ALA A 109 -0.40 8.69 12.43
N ALA A 110 -0.18 7.59 11.71
CA ALA A 110 1.12 6.95 11.59
C ALA A 110 2.01 7.58 10.51
N PHE A 111 1.40 8.06 9.42
CA PHE A 111 2.06 8.78 8.33
C PHE A 111 2.31 10.23 8.72
#